data_AF-A0A523EAE7-F1
#
_entry.id   AF-A0A523EAE7-F1
#
_cell.length_a   1.000
_cell.length_b   1.000
_cell.length_c   1.000
_cell.angle_alpha   90.00
_cell.angle_beta   90.00
_cell.angle_gamma   90.00
#
_symmetry.space_group_name_H-M   'P 1'
#
loop_
_entity.id
_entity.type
_entity.pdbx_description
1 polymer ?
#
loop_
_entity_poly.entity_id
_entity_poly.type
_entity_poly.pdbx_seq_one_letter_code
_entity_poly.pdbx_strand_id
1 'polypeptide(L)' 'MSVYNYMNFPLDADMQDFAAFPEGPRVGSKAPDGKLVDVRDGRSVRLSEYFRKGVTVIEFGSFT' A
#
# COMPACT_ATOMS: atom_id res chain seq x y z
N MET A 1 3.12 23.00 17.44
CA MET A 1 3.68 21.75 18.04
C MET A 1 2.91 20.59 17.43
N SER A 2 3.60 19.74 16.66
CA SER A 2 2.99 18.52 16.10
C SER A 2 2.65 17.58 17.26
N VAL A 3 1.36 17.32 17.45
CA VAL A 3 0.89 16.35 18.44
C VAL A 3 1.35 14.97 17.96
N TYR A 4 2.07 14.24 18.81
CA TYR A 4 2.62 12.93 18.51
C TYR A 4 1.48 11.94 18.20
N ASN A 5 1.54 11.25 17.04
CA ASN A 5 0.44 10.43 16.49
C ASN A 5 -0.14 9.35 17.44
N TYR A 6 0.55 8.99 18.50
CA TYR A 6 0.12 7.98 19.47
C TYR A 6 -0.81 8.51 20.58
N MET A 7 -0.96 9.83 20.73
CA MET A 7 -1.85 10.41 21.74
C MET A 7 -3.35 10.19 21.43
N ASN A 8 -3.68 9.90 20.16
CA ASN A 8 -5.04 9.64 19.69
C ASN A 8 -5.20 8.21 19.14
N PHE A 9 -4.31 7.28 19.48
CA PHE A 9 -4.52 5.90 19.08
C PHE A 9 -5.70 5.35 19.90
N PRO A 10 -6.86 5.07 19.28
CA PRO A 10 -7.99 4.54 20.02
C PRO A 10 -7.57 3.16 20.54
N LEU A 11 -7.53 2.99 21.87
CA LEU A 11 -7.28 1.69 22.50
C LEU A 11 -8.38 0.66 22.15
N ASP A 12 -9.50 1.19 21.67
CA ASP A 12 -10.71 0.60 21.17
C ASP A 12 -10.78 0.56 19.63
N ALA A 13 -9.66 0.80 18.93
CA ALA A 13 -9.56 0.53 17.50
C ALA A 13 -10.02 -0.92 17.26
N ASP A 14 -11.15 -1.05 16.57
CA ASP A 14 -11.96 -2.25 16.56
C ASP A 14 -11.10 -3.42 16.09
N MET A 15 -10.86 -4.43 16.96
CA MET A 15 -10.01 -5.56 16.59
C MET A 15 -10.55 -6.30 15.36
N GLN A 16 -11.84 -6.08 15.02
CA GLN A 16 -12.45 -6.51 13.77
C GLN A 16 -11.82 -5.84 12.54
N ASP A 17 -11.51 -4.54 12.58
CA ASP A 17 -10.87 -3.83 11.47
C ASP A 17 -9.42 -4.29 11.27
N PHE A 18 -8.71 -4.59 12.37
CA PHE A 18 -7.38 -5.18 12.30
C PHE A 18 -7.40 -6.64 11.81
N ALA A 19 -8.39 -7.43 12.25
CA ALA A 19 -8.57 -8.81 11.78
C ALA A 19 -9.06 -8.88 10.33
N ALA A 20 -9.79 -7.87 9.87
CA ALA A 20 -10.21 -7.70 8.49
C ALA A 20 -9.11 -7.11 7.60
N PHE A 21 -7.99 -6.66 8.19
CA PHE A 21 -6.88 -6.13 7.43
C PHE A 21 -6.32 -7.26 6.55
N PRO A 22 -6.36 -7.12 5.21
CA PRO A 22 -5.92 -8.19 4.34
C PRO A 22 -4.46 -8.50 4.63
N GLU A 23 -4.13 -9.80 4.68
CA GLU A 23 -2.74 -10.19 4.83
C GLU A 23 -1.92 -9.54 3.70
N GLY A 24 -0.88 -8.79 4.10
CA GLY A 24 0.05 -8.20 3.15
C GLY A 24 0.82 -9.27 2.37
N PRO A 25 1.37 -8.93 1.20
CA PRO A 25 2.21 -9.85 0.45
C PRO A 25 3.41 -10.29 1.30
N ARG A 26 3.65 -11.59 1.37
CA ARG A 26 4.77 -12.19 2.11
C ARG A 26 5.97 -12.39 1.19
N VAL A 27 7.19 -12.38 1.74
CA VAL A 27 8.40 -12.69 0.97
C VAL A 27 8.27 -14.09 0.34
N GLY A 28 8.58 -14.21 -0.96
CA GLY A 28 8.45 -15.45 -1.72
C GLY A 28 7.04 -15.71 -2.28
N SER A 29 6.03 -14.94 -1.88
CA SER A 29 4.71 -14.98 -2.50
C SER A 29 4.68 -14.25 -3.85
N LYS A 30 3.69 -14.56 -4.69
CA LYS A 30 3.48 -13.85 -5.96
C LYS A 30 3.26 -12.36 -5.68
N ALA A 31 3.95 -11.50 -6.43
CA ALA A 31 3.77 -10.06 -6.30
C ALA A 31 2.32 -9.64 -6.61
N PRO A 32 1.77 -8.64 -5.90
CA PRO A 32 0.41 -8.16 -6.10
C PRO A 32 0.26 -7.52 -7.50
N ASP A 33 -0.83 -7.84 -8.18
CA ASP A 33 -1.07 -7.42 -9.57
C ASP A 33 -2.21 -6.39 -9.71
N GLY A 34 -2.31 -5.50 -8.72
CA GLY A 34 -3.34 -4.48 -8.64
C GLY A 34 -3.30 -3.47 -9.80
N LYS A 35 -4.43 -2.80 -10.03
CA LYS A 35 -4.52 -1.64 -10.92
C LYS A 35 -4.23 -0.36 -10.13
N LEU A 36 -3.44 0.53 -10.70
CA LEU A 36 -3.11 1.85 -10.19
C LEU A 36 -3.45 2.92 -11.23
N VAL A 37 -3.45 4.18 -10.81
CA VAL A 37 -3.54 5.33 -11.69
C VAL A 37 -2.16 5.96 -11.81
N ASP A 38 -1.66 6.10 -13.03
CA ASP A 38 -0.43 6.85 -13.30
C ASP A 38 -0.71 8.34 -13.15
N VAL A 39 -0.07 8.98 -12.17
CA VAL A 39 -0.30 10.40 -11.86
C VAL A 39 0.17 11.35 -12.96
N ARG A 40 1.03 10.89 -13.88
CA ARG A 40 1.59 11.74 -14.95
C ARG A 40 0.59 12.01 -16.06
N ASP A 41 -0.24 11.01 -16.39
CA ASP A 41 -1.16 11.06 -17.53
C ASP A 41 -2.58 10.57 -17.23
N GLY A 42 -2.86 10.17 -15.99
CA GLY A 42 -4.17 9.73 -15.51
C GLY A 42 -4.60 8.34 -15.98
N ARG A 43 -3.73 7.58 -16.65
CA ARG A 43 -4.09 6.26 -17.18
C ARG A 43 -4.13 5.20 -16.09
N SER A 44 -5.03 4.23 -16.25
CA SER A 44 -5.00 3.02 -15.43
C SER A 44 -3.89 2.09 -15.92
N VAL A 45 -3.01 1.69 -15.01
CA VAL A 45 -1.89 0.77 -15.26
C VAL A 45 -1.98 -0.42 -14.33
N ARG A 46 -1.44 -1.58 -14.74
CA ARG A 46 -1.36 -2.77 -13.89
C ARG A 46 0.08 -3.03 -13.45
N LEU A 47 0.28 -3.43 -12.19
CA LEU A 47 1.61 -3.66 -11.62
C LEU A 47 2.47 -4.68 -12.39
N SER A 48 1.88 -5.76 -12.92
CA SER A 48 2.59 -6.74 -13.76
C SER A 48 3.22 -6.16 -15.03
N GLU A 49 2.73 -5.02 -15.53
CA GLU A 49 3.34 -4.35 -16.68
C GLU A 49 4.75 -3.83 -16.40
N TYR A 50 5.07 -3.59 -15.12
CA TYR A 50 6.40 -3.19 -14.65
C TYR A 50 7.24 -4.42 -14.30
N PHE A 51 6.69 -5.40 -13.56
CA PHE A 51 7.40 -6.62 -13.19
C PHE A 51 7.91 -7.41 -14.40
N ARG A 52 7.14 -7.45 -15.50
CA ARG A 52 7.56 -8.16 -16.72
C ARG A 52 8.79 -7.57 -17.40
N LYS A 53 9.16 -6.32 -17.07
CA LYS A 53 10.32 -5.62 -17.66
C LYS A 53 11.61 -5.93 -16.90
N GLY A 54 11.53 -6.49 -15.70
CA GLY A 54 12.69 -6.80 -14.86
C GLY A 54 12.38 -6.65 -13.38
N VAL A 55 13.44 -6.53 -12.58
CA VAL A 55 13.31 -6.27 -11.14
C VAL A 55 12.71 -4.89 -10.92
N THR A 56 11.63 -4.82 -10.15
CA THR A 56 10.92 -3.58 -9.82
C THR A 56 11.00 -3.32 -8.32
N VAL A 57 11.36 -2.10 -7.96
CA VAL A 57 11.28 -1.58 -6.59
C VAL A 57 10.04 -0.70 -6.48
N ILE A 58 9.24 -0.89 -5.44
CA ILE A 58 8.04 -0.09 -5.16
C ILE A 58 8.30 0.66 -3.85
N GLU A 59 8.13 1.97 -3.89
CA GLU A 59 8.17 2.84 -2.72
C GLU A 59 6.77 3.40 -2.48
N PHE A 60 6.31 3.34 -1.22
CA PHE A 60 5.04 3.92 -0.80
C PHE A 60 5.29 5.26 -0.13
N GLY A 61 4.58 6.29 -0.57
CA GLY A 61 4.67 7.63 -0.02
C GLY A 61 3.41 8.43 -0.31
N SER A 62 3.34 9.63 0.26
CA SER A 62 2.24 10.56 0.05
C SER A 62 2.79 11.95 -0.29
N PHE A 63 2.10 12.65 -1.18
CA PHE A 63 2.26 14.10 -1.35
C PHE A 63 1.52 14.81 -0.21
N THR A 64 1.97 14.64 1.03
CA THR A 64 1.51 15.44 2.18
C THR A 64 2.31 16.72 2.27
#